data_AF-A0A1R1YCK5-F1
#
_entry.id   AF-A0A1R1YCK5-F1
#
_cell.length_a   1.000
_cell.length_b   1.000
_cell.length_c   1.000
_cell.angle_alpha   90.00
_cell.angle_beta   90.00
_cell.angle_gamma   90.00
#
_symmetry.space_group_name_H-M   'P 1'
#
loop_
_entity.id
_entity.type
_entity.pdbx_description
1 polymer ?
#
loop_
_entity_poly.entity_id
_entity_poly.type
_entity_poly.pdbx_seq_one_letter_code
_entity_poly.pdbx_strand_id
1 'polypeptide(L)'
;MAGLSFIDRFLSLWIIVCMVGGVLIGNYVPKVSKILSGGTLADVSIPIAVGLLLMMYPVFCRVRYEKSLEIFKSKGLLSQIIISILINWIFAPLFMLGLAWATLPDLPEYRTGVILVGVARCIAMVLIWNRLAGGNEEYCAILVAINSILQIILFGPVAYLFIVVMGNGSTFKIQIWIIIRSVLVFLGIPLVAGFFTWIFFRKRSWYNTVFIPNVGKLSLVSLLYVIIVMFSIQGKEIISEITYVLRTAVPLLIYFPVIFFGTLYFCLIKKIPYSISVPQCFTAASNNFELAIAIAVGTYGVQSKEALAATIGPLIEVPMLMTLVYFMKAFKKRFEQNRKKVIFACVHNAGRSQMACEFFNLHNQNFEYIGISAGTEPADHVHPIVADALLEKGIDIKRNVPQKLTKELVKPGDILVTMGCGETCPYVPGVLIINWDLEDPKNQPIERVRIIRDDIEAKIKDFIKSEVDFTEKK
;
A
#
# COMPACT_ATOMS: atom_id res chain seq x y z
N MET A 1 -11.25 6.29 -10.54
CA MET A 1 -11.08 7.61 -9.88
C MET A 1 -12.37 8.14 -9.25
N ALA A 2 -13.54 7.52 -9.45
CA ALA A 2 -14.75 7.86 -8.71
C ALA A 2 -14.71 7.18 -7.33
N GLY A 3 -14.63 7.95 -6.24
CA GLY A 3 -14.61 7.41 -4.86
C GLY A 3 -13.48 7.92 -3.94
N LEU A 4 -12.68 8.89 -4.38
CA LEU A 4 -11.73 9.63 -3.53
C LEU A 4 -12.31 11.00 -3.20
N SER A 5 -12.21 11.42 -1.93
CA SER A 5 -12.62 12.75 -1.49
C SER A 5 -11.85 13.82 -2.27
N PHE A 6 -12.44 15.01 -2.49
CA PHE A 6 -11.76 16.14 -3.14
C PHE A 6 -10.40 16.43 -2.49
N ILE A 7 -10.31 16.28 -1.16
CA ILE A 7 -9.08 16.49 -0.39
C ILE A 7 -8.02 15.42 -0.71
N ASP A 8 -8.41 14.15 -0.87
CA ASP A 8 -7.48 13.06 -1.20
C ASP A 8 -6.89 13.25 -2.61
N ARG A 9 -7.68 13.80 -3.54
CA ARG A 9 -7.26 14.03 -4.93
C ARG A 9 -6.20 15.13 -5.05
N PHE A 10 -6.28 16.15 -4.20
CA PHE A 10 -5.36 17.30 -4.19
C PHE A 10 -4.41 17.27 -3.00
N LEU A 11 -4.22 16.11 -2.36
CA LEU A 11 -3.44 15.99 -1.13
C LEU A 11 -2.03 16.57 -1.27
N SER A 12 -1.33 16.27 -2.37
CA SER A 12 0.01 16.81 -2.62
C SER A 12 0.01 18.35 -2.68
N LEU A 13 -1.02 18.95 -3.27
CA LEU A 13 -1.16 20.41 -3.33
C LEU A 13 -1.43 21.00 -1.94
N TRP A 14 -2.32 20.37 -1.16
CA TRP A 14 -2.61 20.80 0.21
C TRP A 14 -1.38 20.74 1.11
N ILE A 15 -0.58 19.69 0.98
CA ILE A 15 0.68 19.56 1.72
C ILE A 15 1.62 20.73 1.40
N ILE A 16 1.81 21.05 0.11
CA ILE A 16 2.64 22.18 -0.31
C ILE A 16 2.10 23.51 0.24
N VAL A 17 0.78 23.73 0.16
CA VAL A 17 0.13 24.94 0.69
C VAL A 17 0.32 25.05 2.21
N CYS A 18 0.15 23.95 2.94
CA CYS A 18 0.37 23.89 4.39
C CYS A 18 1.83 24.15 4.77
N MET A 19 2.79 23.66 3.98
CA MET A 19 4.22 23.92 4.20
C MET A 19 4.57 25.38 3.96
N VAL A 20 4.16 25.94 2.82
CA VAL A 20 4.37 27.37 2.51
C VAL A 20 3.71 28.23 3.58
N GLY A 21 2.46 27.93 3.94
CA GLY A 21 1.75 28.59 5.02
C GLY A 21 2.48 28.50 6.35
N GLY A 22 2.98 27.31 6.71
CA GLY A 22 3.77 27.09 7.93
C GLY A 22 5.05 27.92 7.94
N VAL A 23 5.84 27.89 6.87
CA VAL A 23 7.08 28.69 6.75
C VAL A 23 6.78 30.19 6.86
N LEU A 24 5.72 30.68 6.20
CA LEU A 24 5.31 32.07 6.30
C LEU A 24 4.90 32.44 7.74
N ILE A 25 4.09 31.62 8.40
CA ILE A 25 3.69 31.84 9.80
C ILE A 25 4.92 31.87 10.71
N GLY A 26 5.85 30.93 10.56
CA GLY A 26 7.07 30.86 11.35
C GLY A 26 8.01 32.05 11.15
N ASN A 27 8.07 32.60 9.93
CA ASN A 27 8.91 33.73 9.61
C ASN A 27 8.30 35.07 10.10
N TYR A 28 7.01 35.29 9.84
CA TYR A 28 6.34 36.57 10.14
C TYR A 28 5.80 36.67 11.57
N VAL A 29 5.55 35.56 12.27
CA VAL A 29 4.98 35.56 13.63
C VAL A 29 5.95 34.91 14.63
N PRO A 30 6.94 35.65 15.15
CA PRO A 30 8.01 35.09 16.00
C PRO A 30 7.52 34.50 17.34
N LYS A 31 6.32 34.87 17.82
CA LYS A 31 5.73 34.31 19.04
C LYS A 31 5.17 32.88 18.85
N VAL A 32 4.94 32.44 17.61
CA VAL A 32 4.30 31.14 17.33
C VAL A 32 5.17 29.98 17.82
N SER A 33 6.49 30.02 17.58
CA SER A 33 7.41 28.98 18.06
C SER A 33 7.36 28.84 19.59
N LYS A 34 7.30 29.95 20.34
CA LYS A 34 7.26 29.91 21.82
C LYS A 34 5.94 29.36 22.36
N ILE A 35 4.82 29.63 21.69
CA ILE A 35 3.49 29.14 22.08
C ILE A 35 3.34 27.65 21.72
N LEU A 36 3.76 27.25 20.52
CA LEU A 36 3.64 25.88 20.03
C LEU A 36 4.62 24.91 20.69
N SER A 37 5.74 25.42 21.22
CA SER A 37 6.66 24.67 22.08
C SER A 37 6.20 24.60 23.55
N GLY A 38 5.01 25.16 23.88
CA GLY A 38 4.47 25.18 25.23
C GLY A 38 3.99 23.82 25.71
N GLY A 39 4.64 23.29 26.75
CA GLY A 39 4.34 21.99 27.36
C GLY A 39 4.88 20.80 26.57
N THR A 40 5.45 19.81 27.27
CA THR A 40 6.02 18.61 26.67
C THR A 40 5.26 17.36 27.12
N LEU A 41 4.93 16.48 26.17
CA LEU A 41 4.42 15.14 26.40
C LEU A 41 5.42 14.15 25.81
N ALA A 42 6.02 13.32 26.65
CA ALA A 42 7.10 12.40 26.25
C ALA A 42 8.20 13.11 25.43
N ASP A 43 8.65 14.27 25.92
CA ASP A 43 9.76 15.05 25.36
C ASP A 43 9.46 15.72 23.98
N VAL A 44 8.22 15.60 23.49
CA VAL A 44 7.69 16.27 22.28
C VAL A 44 6.67 17.33 22.69
N SER A 45 6.59 18.48 22.00
CA SER A 45 5.62 19.52 22.35
C SER A 45 4.18 19.01 22.22
N ILE A 46 3.32 19.37 23.18
CA ILE A 46 1.93 18.89 23.25
C ILE A 46 1.17 19.07 21.92
N PRO A 47 1.22 20.23 21.24
CA PRO A 47 0.51 20.42 19.98
C PRO A 47 0.89 19.39 18.91
N ILE A 48 2.19 19.09 18.81
CA ILE A 48 2.74 18.10 17.88
C ILE A 48 2.29 16.72 18.33
N ALA A 49 2.46 16.40 19.61
CA ALA A 49 2.16 15.09 20.15
C ALA A 49 0.68 14.70 19.95
N VAL A 50 -0.25 15.64 20.20
CA VAL A 50 -1.68 15.44 19.94
C VAL A 50 -1.95 15.20 18.46
N GLY A 51 -1.34 15.99 17.57
CA GLY A 51 -1.47 15.81 16.13
C GLY A 51 -0.97 14.43 15.66
N LEU A 52 0.17 13.98 16.18
CA LEU A 52 0.76 12.67 15.89
C LEU A 52 -0.10 11.51 16.43
N LEU A 53 -0.68 11.64 17.63
CA LEU A 53 -1.56 10.61 18.16
C LEU A 53 -2.86 10.51 17.36
N LEU A 54 -3.47 11.66 17.03
CA LEU A 54 -4.73 11.72 16.27
C LEU A 54 -4.57 11.21 14.84
N MET A 55 -3.42 11.43 14.20
CA MET A 55 -3.20 10.92 12.84
C MET A 55 -2.98 9.39 12.81
N MET A 56 -2.32 8.81 13.84
CA MET A 56 -2.00 7.37 13.89
C MET A 56 -3.16 6.50 14.34
N TYR A 57 -4.04 7.00 15.24
CA TYR A 57 -5.20 6.25 15.74
C TYR A 57 -6.11 5.67 14.64
N PRO A 58 -6.51 6.44 13.61
CA PRO A 58 -7.30 5.96 12.47
C PRO A 58 -6.72 4.75 11.74
N VAL A 59 -5.38 4.65 11.68
CA VAL A 59 -4.69 3.61 10.94
C VAL A 59 -4.90 2.26 11.62
N PHE A 60 -4.77 2.21 12.94
CA PHE A 60 -4.97 1.00 13.72
C PHE A 60 -6.44 0.57 13.79
N CYS A 61 -7.38 1.51 13.73
CA CYS A 61 -8.80 1.18 13.59
C CYS A 61 -9.14 0.49 12.25
N ARG A 62 -8.31 0.64 11.21
CA ARG A 62 -8.55 0.00 9.90
C ARG A 62 -7.97 -1.41 9.80
N VAL A 63 -7.14 -1.82 10.75
CA VAL A 63 -6.51 -3.14 10.76
C VAL A 63 -7.57 -4.21 11.06
N ARG A 64 -7.71 -5.18 10.14
CA ARG A 64 -8.61 -6.33 10.32
C ARG A 64 -7.86 -7.46 11.03
N TYR A 65 -7.89 -7.45 12.36
CA TYR A 65 -7.14 -8.41 13.16
C TYR A 65 -7.62 -9.87 12.97
N GLU A 66 -8.86 -10.14 12.55
CA GLU A 66 -9.36 -11.51 12.33
C GLU A 66 -8.59 -12.27 11.25
N LYS A 67 -8.21 -11.58 10.18
CA LYS A 67 -7.58 -12.21 9.02
C LYS A 67 -6.08 -12.41 9.17
N SER A 68 -5.48 -11.87 10.23
CA SER A 68 -4.04 -12.00 10.49
C SER A 68 -3.57 -13.46 10.67
N LEU A 69 -4.46 -14.35 11.12
CA LEU A 69 -4.14 -15.76 11.38
C LEU A 69 -4.31 -16.66 10.14
N GLU A 70 -5.14 -16.29 9.16
CA GLU A 70 -5.33 -17.08 7.93
C GLU A 70 -4.11 -17.02 7.01
N ILE A 71 -3.28 -15.99 7.17
CA ILE A 71 -2.08 -15.70 6.37
C ILE A 71 -1.02 -16.78 6.52
N PHE A 72 -0.89 -17.34 7.73
CA PHE A 72 0.06 -18.41 8.00
C PHE A 72 -0.32 -19.74 7.33
N LYS A 73 -1.52 -19.85 6.74
CA LYS A 73 -1.95 -21.07 6.03
C LYS A 73 -1.44 -21.13 4.59
N SER A 74 -1.12 -19.99 3.96
CA SER A 74 -0.62 -19.94 2.58
C SER A 74 0.91 -19.85 2.56
N LYS A 75 1.58 -20.94 2.16
CA LYS A 75 3.05 -21.00 2.03
C LYS A 75 3.60 -19.92 1.09
N GLY A 76 2.87 -19.60 0.02
CA GLY A 76 3.25 -18.56 -0.93
C GLY A 76 3.21 -17.16 -0.31
N LEU A 77 2.15 -16.86 0.46
CA LEU A 77 1.99 -15.57 1.13
C LEU A 77 3.05 -15.33 2.21
N LEU A 78 3.37 -16.37 2.99
CA LEU A 78 4.39 -16.32 4.02
C LEU A 78 5.78 -16.00 3.43
N SER A 79 6.13 -16.63 2.30
CA SER A 79 7.39 -16.34 1.60
C SER A 79 7.49 -14.86 1.20
N GLN A 80 6.40 -14.28 0.68
CA GLN A 80 6.34 -12.86 0.33
C GLN A 80 6.50 -11.94 1.54
N ILE A 81 5.89 -12.29 2.67
CA ILE A 81 6.03 -11.51 3.91
C ILE A 81 7.47 -11.52 4.40
N ILE A 82 8.14 -12.67 4.40
CA ILE A 82 9.55 -12.77 4.82
C ILE A 82 10.43 -11.90 3.93
N ILE A 83 10.23 -11.95 2.61
CA ILE A 83 10.95 -11.10 1.66
C ILE A 83 10.70 -9.63 1.98
N SER A 84 9.45 -9.25 2.26
CA SER A 84 9.10 -7.89 2.62
C SER A 84 9.85 -7.44 3.87
N ILE A 85 9.90 -8.28 4.91
CA ILE A 85 10.60 -7.99 6.16
C ILE A 85 12.10 -7.81 5.90
N LEU A 86 12.74 -8.67 5.11
CA LEU A 86 14.16 -8.54 4.79
C LEU A 86 14.46 -7.24 4.03
N ILE A 87 13.67 -6.92 3.01
CA ILE A 87 13.82 -5.67 2.26
C ILE A 87 13.64 -4.47 3.20
N ASN A 88 12.60 -4.50 4.03
CA ASN A 88 12.23 -3.40 4.90
C ASN A 88 13.15 -3.20 6.10
N TRP A 89 13.61 -4.26 6.76
CA TRP A 89 14.35 -4.11 8.02
C TRP A 89 15.86 -4.26 7.86
N ILE A 90 16.32 -4.70 6.69
CA ILE A 90 17.74 -4.91 6.42
C ILE A 90 18.19 -4.08 5.22
N PHE A 91 17.71 -4.41 4.01
CA PHE A 91 18.26 -3.81 2.79
C PHE A 91 17.99 -2.32 2.68
N ALA A 92 16.74 -1.89 2.86
CA ALA A 92 16.39 -0.49 2.70
C ALA A 92 17.04 0.41 3.77
N PRO A 93 17.03 0.08 5.07
CA PRO A 93 17.73 0.91 6.06
C PRO A 93 19.25 0.98 5.84
N LEU A 94 19.89 -0.14 5.47
CA LEU A 94 21.32 -0.16 5.14
C LEU A 94 21.63 0.69 3.90
N PHE A 95 20.75 0.64 2.90
CA PHE A 95 20.89 1.46 1.71
C PHE A 95 20.75 2.95 2.04
N MET A 96 19.79 3.33 2.89
CA MET A 96 19.67 4.71 3.38
C MET A 96 20.91 5.14 4.14
N LEU A 97 21.45 4.29 5.02
CA LEU A 97 22.69 4.57 5.75
C LEU A 97 23.85 4.84 4.79
N GLY A 98 24.03 3.99 3.78
CA GLY A 98 25.06 4.18 2.76
C GLY A 98 24.88 5.48 1.97
N LEU A 99 23.65 5.80 1.55
CA LEU A 99 23.36 7.06 0.86
C LEU A 99 23.57 8.28 1.74
N ALA A 100 23.21 8.22 3.02
CA ALA A 100 23.37 9.31 3.95
C ALA A 100 24.87 9.63 4.17
N TRP A 101 25.72 8.61 4.26
CA TRP A 101 27.17 8.78 4.30
C TRP A 101 27.78 9.28 2.98
N ALA A 102 27.28 8.81 1.84
CA ALA A 102 27.78 9.22 0.54
C ALA A 102 27.40 10.67 0.19
N THR A 103 26.23 11.15 0.62
CA THR A 103 25.70 12.47 0.25
C THR A 103 25.92 13.55 1.30
N LEU A 104 26.01 13.17 2.58
CA LEU A 104 26.16 14.06 3.73
C LEU A 104 27.37 13.67 4.62
N PRO A 105 28.59 13.52 4.06
CA PRO A 105 29.77 13.17 4.85
C PRO A 105 30.15 14.27 5.85
N ASP A 106 29.95 15.53 5.46
CA ASP A 106 30.30 16.75 6.18
C ASP A 106 29.25 17.23 7.19
N LEU A 107 28.06 16.61 7.21
CA LEU A 107 26.89 17.08 7.96
C LEU A 107 26.32 15.97 8.88
N PRO A 108 26.95 15.69 10.03
CA PRO A 108 26.60 14.56 10.88
C PRO A 108 25.17 14.66 11.47
N GLU A 109 24.68 15.86 11.78
CA GLU A 109 23.34 16.07 12.32
C GLU A 109 22.27 15.76 11.26
N TYR A 110 22.41 16.35 10.07
CA TYR A 110 21.49 16.08 8.95
C TYR A 110 21.52 14.61 8.52
N ARG A 111 22.72 14.00 8.50
CA ARG A 111 22.89 12.57 8.23
C ARG A 111 22.11 11.72 9.22
N THR A 112 22.18 12.05 10.51
CA THR A 112 21.45 11.34 11.58
C THR A 112 19.94 11.43 11.38
N GLY A 113 19.41 12.61 11.04
CA GLY A 113 18.00 12.77 10.73
C GLY A 113 17.54 11.96 9.51
N VAL A 114 18.32 11.92 8.44
CA VAL A 114 18.02 11.09 7.24
C VAL A 114 18.05 9.59 7.59
N ILE A 115 19.00 9.15 8.42
CA ILE A 115 19.04 7.76 8.90
C ILE A 115 17.81 7.42 9.73
N LEU A 116 17.35 8.31 10.63
CA LEU A 116 16.12 8.12 11.40
C LEU A 116 14.90 7.94 10.48
N VAL A 117 14.79 8.75 9.42
CA VAL A 117 13.75 8.59 8.39
C VAL A 117 13.85 7.24 7.70
N GLY A 118 15.06 6.80 7.34
CA GLY A 118 15.27 5.48 6.71
C GLY A 118 14.95 4.29 7.60
N VAL A 119 15.08 4.41 8.92
CA VAL A 119 14.71 3.33 9.86
C VAL A 119 13.19 3.28 10.07
N ALA A 120 12.52 4.44 10.03
CA ALA A 120 11.08 4.53 10.22
C ALA A 120 10.31 3.94 9.03
N ARG A 121 9.66 2.79 9.22
CA ARG A 121 8.92 2.07 8.17
C ARG A 121 7.51 2.61 7.96
N CYS A 122 7.05 2.69 6.72
CA CYS A 122 5.71 3.19 6.44
C CYS A 122 4.60 2.24 6.93
N ILE A 123 3.55 2.84 7.50
CA ILE A 123 2.37 2.13 8.04
C ILE A 123 1.08 2.65 7.39
N ALA A 124 0.93 3.96 7.21
CA ALA A 124 -0.34 4.56 6.80
C ALA A 124 -0.41 4.85 5.29
N MET A 125 0.51 5.68 4.80
CA MET A 125 0.45 6.27 3.46
C MET A 125 0.48 5.22 2.34
N VAL A 126 1.14 4.07 2.60
CA VAL A 126 1.20 2.92 1.69
C VAL A 126 -0.17 2.39 1.28
N LEU A 127 -1.19 2.47 2.16
CA LEU A 127 -2.55 2.05 1.83
C LEU A 127 -3.15 2.92 0.71
N ILE A 128 -2.85 4.21 0.72
CA ILE A 128 -3.32 5.17 -0.29
C ILE A 128 -2.63 4.88 -1.63
N TRP A 129 -1.29 4.71 -1.61
CA TRP A 129 -0.52 4.38 -2.82
C TRP A 129 -0.95 3.06 -3.44
N ASN A 130 -1.15 2.03 -2.60
CA ASN A 130 -1.63 0.74 -3.03
C ASN A 130 -3.01 0.82 -3.69
N ARG A 131 -3.96 1.53 -3.06
CA ARG A 131 -5.31 1.73 -3.61
C ARG A 131 -5.28 2.50 -4.93
N LEU A 132 -4.43 3.51 -5.05
CA LEU A 132 -4.31 4.30 -6.28
C LEU A 132 -3.66 3.50 -7.42
N ALA A 133 -2.65 2.67 -7.12
CA ALA A 133 -1.96 1.83 -8.08
C ALA A 133 -2.73 0.54 -8.42
N GLY A 134 -3.78 0.20 -7.67
CA GLY A 134 -4.61 -0.98 -7.90
C GLY A 134 -3.97 -2.29 -7.42
N GLY A 135 -3.29 -2.26 -6.28
CA GLY A 135 -2.76 -3.46 -5.60
C GLY A 135 -3.76 -4.10 -4.64
N ASN A 136 -3.39 -5.25 -4.08
CA ASN A 136 -4.22 -6.02 -3.16
C ASN A 136 -4.30 -5.32 -1.79
N GLU A 137 -5.50 -4.84 -1.43
CA GLU A 137 -5.71 -4.11 -0.17
C GLU A 137 -5.53 -4.97 1.08
N GLU A 138 -5.88 -6.25 1.01
CA GLU A 138 -5.78 -7.17 2.14
C GLU A 138 -4.31 -7.46 2.46
N TYR A 139 -3.53 -7.81 1.44
CA TYR A 139 -2.10 -8.03 1.59
C TYR A 139 -1.35 -6.76 2.01
N CYS A 140 -1.73 -5.59 1.51
CA CYS A 140 -1.18 -4.32 1.98
C CYS A 140 -1.44 -4.09 3.47
N ALA A 141 -2.68 -4.32 3.93
CA ALA A 141 -3.04 -4.17 5.34
C ALA A 141 -2.25 -5.13 6.26
N ILE A 142 -1.91 -6.32 5.76
CA ILE A 142 -1.09 -7.30 6.45
C ILE A 142 0.34 -6.79 6.62
N LEU A 143 0.97 -6.33 5.54
CA LEU A 143 2.32 -5.77 5.60
C LEU A 143 2.40 -4.59 6.56
N VAL A 144 1.37 -3.74 6.54
CA VAL A 144 1.21 -2.61 7.45
C VAL A 144 1.15 -3.05 8.91
N ALA A 145 0.33 -4.07 9.22
CA ALA A 145 0.22 -4.58 10.59
C ALA A 145 1.54 -5.18 11.09
N ILE A 146 2.21 -5.97 10.25
CA ILE A 146 3.51 -6.58 10.57
C ILE A 146 4.57 -5.49 10.78
N ASN A 147 4.67 -4.52 9.87
CA ASN A 147 5.61 -3.42 10.00
C ASN A 147 5.34 -2.57 11.25
N SER A 148 4.08 -2.38 11.64
CA SER A 148 3.74 -1.67 12.87
C SER A 148 4.31 -2.37 14.11
N ILE A 149 4.11 -3.69 14.21
CA ILE A 149 4.60 -4.50 15.34
C ILE A 149 6.13 -4.51 15.34
N LEU A 150 6.74 -4.78 14.18
CA LEU A 150 8.19 -4.77 14.04
C LEU A 150 8.76 -3.39 14.37
N GLN A 151 8.06 -2.30 14.06
CA GLN A 151 8.51 -0.95 14.35
C GLN A 151 8.46 -0.61 15.83
N ILE A 152 7.50 -1.12 16.59
CA ILE A 152 7.52 -0.98 18.06
C ILE A 152 8.75 -1.68 18.65
N ILE A 153 9.11 -2.86 18.13
CA ILE A 153 10.15 -3.72 18.72
C ILE A 153 11.55 -3.33 18.23
N LEU A 154 11.72 -3.17 16.92
CA LEU A 154 13.00 -3.07 16.23
C LEU A 154 13.45 -1.63 15.98
N PHE A 155 12.55 -0.64 15.98
CA PHE A 155 12.95 0.75 15.66
C PHE A 155 14.06 1.24 16.59
N GLY A 156 13.88 1.13 17.91
CA GLY A 156 14.86 1.58 18.90
C GLY A 156 16.24 0.90 18.72
N PRO A 157 16.30 -0.45 18.73
CA PRO A 157 17.55 -1.18 18.50
C PRO A 157 18.23 -0.88 17.16
N VAL A 158 17.47 -0.82 16.05
CA VAL A 158 18.02 -0.57 14.72
C VAL A 158 18.51 0.87 14.57
N ALA A 159 17.75 1.85 15.10
CA ALA A 159 18.19 3.25 15.13
C ALA A 159 19.48 3.42 15.93
N TYR A 160 19.58 2.76 17.09
CA TYR A 160 20.81 2.75 17.89
C TYR A 160 21.99 2.14 17.12
N LEU A 161 21.79 0.99 16.47
CA LEU A 161 22.83 0.34 15.67
C LEU A 161 23.36 1.26 14.56
N PHE A 162 22.49 1.89 13.77
CA PHE A 162 22.94 2.69 12.63
C PHE A 162 23.50 4.06 13.00
N ILE A 163 22.96 4.70 14.04
CA ILE A 163 23.41 6.03 14.44
C ILE A 163 24.64 5.94 15.34
N VAL A 164 24.62 5.06 16.35
CA VAL A 164 25.69 4.98 17.35
C VAL A 164 26.83 4.09 16.89
N VAL A 165 26.54 2.86 16.47
CA VAL A 165 27.59 1.89 16.16
C VAL A 165 28.20 2.15 14.78
N MET A 166 27.36 2.39 13.76
CA MET A 166 27.83 2.58 12.37
C MET A 166 28.02 4.05 11.99
N GLY A 167 27.41 4.99 12.72
CA GLY A 167 27.37 6.42 12.38
C GLY A 167 28.52 7.25 12.94
N ASN A 168 29.38 6.69 13.81
CA ASN A 168 30.45 7.38 14.53
C ASN A 168 30.01 8.72 15.16
N GLY A 169 28.74 8.82 15.58
CA GLY A 169 28.18 10.02 16.21
C GLY A 169 28.90 10.32 17.51
N SER A 170 29.83 11.28 17.48
CA SER A 170 30.78 11.59 18.55
C SER A 170 30.15 12.32 19.75
N THR A 171 28.86 12.58 19.71
CA THR A 171 28.14 13.36 20.72
C THR A 171 26.80 12.73 21.00
N PHE A 172 26.74 11.61 21.74
CA PHE A 172 25.42 11.10 22.11
C PHE A 172 25.24 10.51 23.50
N LYS A 173 24.58 11.32 24.34
CA LYS A 173 23.62 10.85 25.35
C LYS A 173 22.35 10.35 24.65
N ILE A 174 22.40 9.32 23.78
CA ILE A 174 21.14 8.70 23.33
C ILE A 174 20.73 7.87 24.53
N GLN A 175 19.83 8.42 25.34
CA GLN A 175 19.09 7.56 26.23
C GLN A 175 18.18 6.74 25.31
N ILE A 176 18.57 5.50 25.03
CA ILE A 176 17.75 4.50 24.32
C ILE A 176 16.31 4.50 24.86
N TRP A 177 16.18 4.81 26.15
CA TRP A 177 14.95 5.03 26.87
C TRP A 177 14.03 6.13 26.28
N ILE A 178 14.56 7.27 25.84
CA ILE A 178 13.77 8.35 25.22
C ILE A 178 13.17 7.86 23.89
N ILE A 179 13.96 7.14 23.08
CA ILE A 179 13.49 6.57 21.81
C ILE A 179 12.40 5.54 22.08
N ILE A 180 12.65 4.58 22.98
CA ILE A 180 11.68 3.54 23.33
C ILE A 180 10.40 4.16 23.88
N ARG A 181 10.50 5.12 24.81
CA ARG A 181 9.36 5.83 25.39
C ARG A 181 8.56 6.56 24.32
N SER A 182 9.23 7.26 23.41
CA SER A 182 8.58 7.98 22.30
C SER A 182 7.85 7.03 21.37
N VAL A 183 8.47 5.91 20.98
CA VAL A 183 7.83 4.87 20.14
C VAL A 183 6.61 4.27 20.85
N LEU A 184 6.71 3.95 22.14
CA LEU A 184 5.60 3.40 22.92
C LEU A 184 4.44 4.40 23.05
N VAL A 185 4.72 5.68 23.23
CA VAL A 185 3.69 6.72 23.34
C VAL A 185 3.03 6.96 21.98
N PHE A 186 3.82 7.22 20.94
CA PHE A 186 3.27 7.61 19.63
C PHE A 186 2.71 6.45 18.83
N LEU A 187 3.21 5.22 19.02
CA LEU A 187 2.75 4.05 18.29
C LEU A 187 1.93 3.08 19.17
N GLY A 188 2.37 2.88 20.41
CA GLY A 188 1.70 1.96 21.34
C GLY A 188 0.33 2.44 21.81
N ILE A 189 0.18 3.72 22.19
CA ILE A 189 -1.12 4.26 22.63
C ILE A 189 -2.16 4.17 21.50
N PRO A 190 -1.89 4.65 20.26
CA PRO A 190 -2.84 4.51 19.16
C PRO A 190 -3.15 3.06 18.79
N LEU A 191 -2.18 2.16 18.88
CA LEU A 191 -2.39 0.72 18.63
C LEU A 191 -3.37 0.12 19.64
N VAL A 192 -3.14 0.35 20.94
CA VAL A 192 -4.01 -0.15 22.01
C VAL A 192 -5.41 0.45 21.89
N ALA A 193 -5.50 1.76 21.68
CA ALA A 193 -6.79 2.43 21.50
C ALA A 193 -7.54 1.91 20.25
N GLY A 194 -6.83 1.72 19.13
CA GLY A 194 -7.40 1.17 17.90
C GLY A 194 -7.92 -0.25 18.09
N PHE A 195 -7.15 -1.10 18.77
CA PHE A 195 -7.52 -2.47 19.09
C PHE A 195 -8.78 -2.56 19.97
N PHE A 196 -8.86 -1.77 21.04
CA PHE A 196 -10.06 -1.72 21.88
C PHE A 196 -11.27 -1.24 21.09
N THR A 197 -11.12 -0.15 20.33
CA THR A 197 -12.19 0.39 19.49
C THR A 197 -12.71 -0.68 18.52
N TRP A 198 -11.81 -1.43 17.90
CA TRP A 198 -12.17 -2.53 17.02
C TRP A 198 -12.89 -3.66 17.78
N ILE A 199 -12.39 -4.14 18.93
CA ILE A 199 -13.03 -5.21 19.72
C ILE A 199 -14.48 -4.84 20.08
N PHE A 200 -14.70 -3.61 20.57
CA PHE A 200 -16.00 -3.19 21.08
C PHE A 200 -17.01 -2.92 19.96
N PHE A 201 -16.57 -2.41 18.81
CA PHE A 201 -17.49 -1.91 17.78
C PHE A 201 -17.52 -2.73 16.48
N ARG A 202 -16.63 -3.72 16.27
CA ARG A 202 -16.53 -4.48 15.00
C ARG A 202 -17.83 -5.13 14.51
N LYS A 203 -18.71 -5.55 15.43
CA LYS A 203 -19.97 -6.22 15.08
C LYS A 203 -21.06 -5.24 14.62
N ARG A 204 -20.87 -3.93 14.78
CA ARG A 204 -21.86 -2.92 14.40
C ARG A 204 -21.60 -2.44 12.98
N SER A 205 -22.64 -2.43 12.14
CA SER A 205 -22.58 -1.88 10.77
C SER A 205 -22.09 -0.42 10.74
N TRP A 206 -22.42 0.36 11.78
CA TRP A 206 -21.96 1.72 12.00
C TRP A 206 -20.43 1.88 11.99
N TYR A 207 -19.69 0.87 12.48
CA TYR A 207 -18.23 0.94 12.56
C TYR A 207 -17.60 1.04 11.17
N ASN A 208 -18.02 0.18 10.24
CA ASN A 208 -17.50 0.15 8.88
C ASN A 208 -18.08 1.28 8.01
N THR A 209 -19.34 1.65 8.22
CA THR A 209 -20.06 2.58 7.33
C THR A 209 -19.91 4.06 7.70
N VAL A 210 -19.77 4.38 8.99
CA VAL A 210 -19.74 5.77 9.48
C VAL A 210 -18.44 6.10 10.19
N PHE A 211 -18.02 5.25 11.13
CA PHE A 211 -16.85 5.52 11.97
C PHE A 211 -15.55 5.52 11.17
N ILE A 212 -15.22 4.42 10.47
CA ILE A 212 -13.98 4.32 9.69
C ILE A 212 -13.82 5.44 8.63
N PRO A 213 -14.87 5.80 7.85
CA PRO A 213 -14.76 6.90 6.91
C PRO A 213 -14.51 8.26 7.57
N ASN A 214 -15.17 8.56 8.69
CA ASN A 214 -15.01 9.85 9.38
C ASN A 214 -13.67 9.98 10.11
N VAL A 215 -13.25 8.91 10.79
CA VAL A 215 -11.94 8.83 11.47
C VAL A 215 -10.80 8.88 10.44
N GLY A 216 -11.01 8.36 9.24
CA GLY A 216 -10.10 8.55 8.11
C GLY A 216 -9.87 10.01 7.72
N LYS A 217 -10.94 10.82 7.67
CA LYS A 217 -10.83 12.27 7.38
C LYS A 217 -10.07 13.00 8.48
N LEU A 218 -10.28 12.59 9.75
CA LEU A 218 -9.54 13.14 10.89
C LEU A 218 -8.03 12.92 10.74
N SER A 219 -7.60 11.72 10.33
CA SER A 219 -6.17 11.42 10.09
C SER A 219 -5.51 12.44 9.16
N LEU A 220 -6.19 12.75 8.05
CA LEU A 220 -5.70 13.66 7.02
C LEU A 220 -5.61 15.10 7.54
N VAL A 221 -6.62 15.56 8.28
CA VAL A 221 -6.62 16.90 8.89
C VAL A 221 -5.51 17.01 9.94
N SER A 222 -5.33 15.98 10.78
CA SER A 222 -4.26 15.93 11.77
C SER A 222 -2.87 15.94 11.13
N LEU A 223 -2.68 15.23 10.01
CA LEU A 223 -1.43 15.27 9.24
C LEU A 223 -1.13 16.69 8.75
N LEU A 224 -2.07 17.35 8.08
CA LEU A 224 -1.89 18.72 7.58
C LEU A 224 -1.62 19.70 8.73
N TYR A 225 -2.30 19.53 9.87
CA TYR A 225 -2.05 20.30 11.08
C TYR A 225 -0.62 20.12 11.61
N VAL A 226 -0.13 18.89 11.74
CA VAL A 226 1.25 18.61 12.19
C VAL A 226 2.27 19.27 11.25
N ILE A 227 2.04 19.20 9.94
CA ILE A 227 2.90 19.84 8.94
C ILE A 227 2.94 21.35 9.15
N ILE A 228 1.78 22.02 9.30
CA ILE A 228 1.74 23.47 9.57
C ILE A 228 2.52 23.79 10.85
N VAL A 229 2.28 23.06 11.94
CA VAL A 229 2.94 23.31 13.23
C VAL A 229 4.45 23.12 13.12
N MET A 230 4.92 22.04 12.50
CA MET A 230 6.33 21.75 12.29
C MET A 230 7.03 22.84 11.48
N PHE A 231 6.50 23.17 10.30
CA PHE A 231 7.06 24.19 9.42
C PHE A 231 6.93 25.60 10.00
N SER A 232 5.97 25.85 10.88
CA SER A 232 5.87 27.12 11.63
C SER A 232 6.94 27.25 12.70
N ILE A 233 7.37 26.14 13.32
CA ILE A 233 8.43 26.17 14.32
C ILE A 233 9.81 26.27 13.65
N GLN A 234 10.01 25.59 12.52
CA GLN A 234 11.30 25.48 11.81
C GLN A 234 11.44 26.42 10.60
N GLY A 235 10.46 27.28 10.34
CA GLY A 235 10.38 28.07 9.10
C GLY A 235 11.57 29.00 8.86
N LYS A 236 12.18 29.54 9.93
CA LYS A 236 13.36 30.41 9.83
C LYS A 236 14.59 29.63 9.40
N GLU A 237 14.85 28.52 10.08
CA GLU A 237 15.97 27.61 9.79
C GLU A 237 15.89 27.04 8.37
N ILE A 238 14.69 26.69 7.88
CA ILE A 238 14.50 26.22 6.50
C ILE A 238 14.99 27.26 5.47
N ILE A 239 14.69 28.53 5.70
CA ILE A 239 15.07 29.62 4.77
C ILE A 239 16.57 29.92 4.89
N SER A 240 17.10 30.01 6.11
CA SER A 240 18.52 30.35 6.31
C SER A 240 19.46 29.24 5.85
N GLU A 241 19.03 27.98 5.93
CA GLU A 241 19.86 26.79 5.66
C GLU A 241 19.44 26.04 4.38
N ILE A 242 18.85 26.76 3.40
CA ILE A 242 18.25 26.15 2.20
C ILE A 242 19.21 25.22 1.43
N THR A 243 20.51 25.54 1.40
CA THR A 243 21.54 24.70 0.76
C THR A 243 21.63 23.33 1.43
N TYR A 244 21.56 23.27 2.75
CA TYR A 244 21.61 22.00 3.50
C TYR A 244 20.29 21.22 3.38
N VAL A 245 19.17 21.94 3.31
CA VAL A 245 17.83 21.38 3.01
C VAL A 245 17.82 20.70 1.63
N LEU A 246 18.39 21.34 0.61
CA LEU A 246 18.48 20.75 -0.72
C LEU A 246 19.44 19.55 -0.77
N ARG A 247 20.57 19.61 -0.05
CA ARG A 247 21.50 18.47 0.05
C ARG A 247 20.87 17.26 0.75
N THR A 248 20.01 17.48 1.75
CA THR A 248 19.25 16.39 2.42
C THR A 248 18.16 15.77 1.54
N ALA A 249 17.66 16.48 0.54
CA ALA A 249 16.73 15.91 -0.43
C ALA A 249 17.39 14.87 -1.38
N VAL A 250 18.69 15.02 -1.66
CA VAL A 250 19.44 14.15 -2.59
C VAL A 250 19.38 12.66 -2.21
N PRO A 251 19.73 12.22 -0.99
CA PRO A 251 19.64 10.80 -0.63
C PRO A 251 18.22 10.27 -0.73
N LEU A 252 17.20 11.08 -0.39
CA LEU A 252 15.79 10.69 -0.47
C LEU A 252 15.35 10.50 -1.94
N LEU A 253 15.72 11.41 -2.84
CA LEU A 253 15.43 11.33 -4.27
C LEU A 253 16.03 10.08 -4.93
N ILE A 254 17.17 9.60 -4.43
CA ILE A 254 17.81 8.36 -4.91
C ILE A 254 17.18 7.13 -4.23
N TYR A 255 16.94 7.20 -2.92
CA TYR A 255 16.42 6.10 -2.12
C TYR A 255 15.07 5.58 -2.65
N PHE A 256 14.09 6.47 -2.83
CA PHE A 256 12.73 6.05 -3.18
C PHE A 256 12.68 5.28 -4.52
N PRO A 257 13.23 5.78 -5.64
CA PRO A 257 13.23 5.05 -6.90
C PRO A 257 14.05 3.76 -6.85
N VAL A 258 15.24 3.77 -6.24
CA VAL A 258 16.13 2.60 -6.26
C VAL A 258 15.52 1.44 -5.50
N ILE A 259 15.00 1.68 -4.30
CA ILE A 259 14.33 0.61 -3.52
C ILE A 259 13.05 0.15 -4.22
N PHE A 260 12.28 1.08 -4.79
CA PHE A 260 11.08 0.77 -5.53
C PHE A 260 11.36 -0.12 -6.75
N PHE A 261 12.25 0.31 -7.64
CA PHE A 261 12.60 -0.42 -8.86
C PHE A 261 13.38 -1.70 -8.56
N GLY A 262 14.23 -1.72 -7.53
CA GLY A 262 14.90 -2.94 -7.06
C GLY A 262 13.90 -4.00 -6.59
N THR A 263 12.91 -3.60 -5.81
CA THR A 263 11.83 -4.47 -5.34
C THR A 263 10.93 -4.92 -6.49
N LEU A 264 10.62 -4.01 -7.43
CA LEU A 264 9.84 -4.32 -8.63
C LEU A 264 10.56 -5.32 -9.53
N TYR A 265 11.87 -5.12 -9.74
CA TYR A 265 12.71 -6.02 -10.52
C TYR A 265 12.77 -7.41 -9.91
N PHE A 266 12.95 -7.51 -8.59
CA PHE A 266 12.86 -8.77 -7.87
C PHE A 266 11.49 -9.44 -8.07
N CYS A 267 10.40 -8.66 -7.97
CA CYS A 267 9.06 -9.17 -8.21
C CYS A 267 8.87 -9.72 -9.63
N LEU A 268 9.44 -9.04 -10.63
CA LEU A 268 9.39 -9.47 -12.03
C LEU A 268 10.15 -10.78 -12.26
N ILE A 269 11.36 -10.92 -11.70
CA ILE A 269 12.16 -12.15 -11.80
C ILE A 269 11.41 -13.33 -11.17
N LYS A 270 10.82 -13.12 -9.99
CA LYS A 270 10.07 -14.14 -9.26
C LYS A 270 8.65 -14.34 -9.79
N LYS A 271 8.24 -13.62 -10.86
CA LYS A 271 6.91 -13.68 -11.47
C LYS A 271 5.76 -13.49 -10.45
N ILE A 272 6.00 -12.66 -9.44
CA ILE A 272 4.98 -12.27 -8.45
C ILE A 272 3.95 -11.41 -9.18
N PRO A 273 2.63 -11.57 -8.96
CA PRO A 273 1.63 -10.80 -9.69
C PRO A 273 1.63 -9.34 -9.28
N TYR A 274 1.15 -8.50 -10.20
CA TYR A 274 1.01 -7.06 -10.03
C TYR A 274 0.27 -6.70 -8.72
N SER A 275 -0.80 -7.42 -8.39
CA SER A 275 -1.61 -7.18 -7.19
C SER A 275 -0.82 -7.30 -5.89
N ILE A 276 0.24 -8.13 -5.85
CA ILE A 276 1.12 -8.31 -4.68
C ILE A 276 2.41 -7.51 -4.83
N SER A 277 2.91 -7.33 -6.04
CA SER A 277 4.09 -6.51 -6.30
C SER A 277 3.87 -5.04 -5.97
N VAL A 278 2.68 -4.49 -6.27
CA VAL A 278 2.33 -3.10 -5.91
C VAL A 278 2.53 -2.83 -4.42
N PRO A 279 1.83 -3.51 -3.49
CA PRO A 279 2.00 -3.27 -2.07
C PRO A 279 3.42 -3.60 -1.60
N GLN A 280 4.10 -4.61 -2.16
CA GLN A 280 5.52 -4.86 -1.84
C GLN A 280 6.41 -3.67 -2.16
N CYS A 281 6.34 -3.15 -3.39
CA CYS A 281 7.21 -2.06 -3.84
C CYS A 281 6.93 -0.76 -3.08
N PHE A 282 5.66 -0.43 -2.85
CA PHE A 282 5.31 0.77 -2.09
C PHE A 282 5.66 0.63 -0.61
N THR A 283 5.48 -0.55 -0.01
CA THR A 283 5.89 -0.77 1.39
C THR A 283 7.40 -0.66 1.55
N ALA A 284 8.17 -1.24 0.63
CA ALA A 284 9.63 -1.19 0.64
C ALA A 284 10.19 0.22 0.50
N ALA A 285 9.62 1.00 -0.43
CA ALA A 285 10.11 2.35 -0.73
C ALA A 285 9.64 3.40 0.28
N SER A 286 8.46 3.26 0.89
CA SER A 286 7.89 4.32 1.74
C SER A 286 8.46 4.29 3.16
N ASN A 287 8.54 5.46 3.79
CA ASN A 287 8.97 5.61 5.18
C ASN A 287 7.84 6.20 6.04
N ASN A 288 8.05 6.26 7.37
CA ASN A 288 7.14 6.92 8.32
C ASN A 288 7.87 8.13 8.90
N PHE A 289 7.79 9.23 8.16
CA PHE A 289 8.42 10.48 8.54
C PHE A 289 7.84 11.02 9.84
N GLU A 290 6.58 10.73 10.16
CA GLU A 290 5.96 11.28 11.35
C GLU A 290 6.56 10.71 12.63
N LEU A 291 6.85 9.39 12.64
CA LEU A 291 7.61 8.78 13.73
C LEU A 291 9.04 9.31 13.77
N ALA A 292 9.69 9.47 12.62
CA ALA A 292 11.05 10.01 12.55
C ALA A 292 11.12 11.43 13.13
N ILE A 293 10.17 12.31 12.78
CA ILE A 293 10.01 13.65 13.34
C ILE A 293 9.79 13.57 14.85
N ALA A 294 8.86 12.73 15.31
CA ALA A 294 8.56 12.61 16.74
C ALA A 294 9.81 12.25 17.56
N ILE A 295 10.64 11.33 17.06
CA ILE A 295 11.83 10.84 17.75
C ILE A 295 12.98 11.83 17.62
N ALA A 296 13.15 12.47 16.46
CA ALA A 296 14.12 13.54 16.28
C ALA A 296 13.81 14.71 17.21
N VAL A 297 12.55 15.15 17.27
CA VAL A 297 12.10 16.21 18.19
C VAL A 297 12.26 15.79 19.65
N GLY A 298 11.88 14.56 20.02
CA GLY A 298 11.96 14.08 21.40
C GLY A 298 13.39 13.86 21.91
N THR A 299 14.32 13.50 21.03
CA THR A 299 15.71 13.19 21.41
C THR A 299 16.65 14.39 21.25
N TYR A 300 16.45 15.21 20.22
CA TYR A 300 17.35 16.30 19.83
C TYR A 300 16.74 17.68 20.04
N GLY A 301 15.42 17.77 20.24
CA GLY A 301 14.67 19.02 20.38
C GLY A 301 14.04 19.48 19.06
N VAL A 302 13.03 20.35 19.16
CA VAL A 302 12.20 20.79 18.03
C VAL A 302 12.98 21.63 17.00
N GLN A 303 13.99 22.38 17.45
CA GLN A 303 14.83 23.28 16.65
C GLN A 303 16.13 22.61 16.15
N SER A 304 16.26 21.29 16.34
CA SER A 304 17.45 20.54 15.92
C SER A 304 17.53 20.36 14.40
N LYS A 305 18.76 20.21 13.89
CA LYS A 305 19.00 19.94 12.45
C LYS A 305 18.50 18.54 12.05
N GLU A 306 18.46 17.61 13.01
CA GLU A 306 17.90 16.27 12.85
C GLU A 306 16.39 16.31 12.62
N ALA A 307 15.66 17.10 13.43
CA ALA A 307 14.23 17.30 13.26
C ALA A 307 13.91 18.01 11.94
N LEU A 308 14.77 18.95 11.53
CA LEU A 308 14.69 19.62 10.23
C LEU A 308 14.85 18.61 9.08
N ALA A 309 15.89 17.77 9.13
CA ALA A 309 16.11 16.72 8.13
C ALA A 309 14.91 15.76 8.02
N ALA A 310 14.32 15.36 9.15
CA ALA A 310 13.13 14.50 9.17
C ALA A 310 11.89 15.17 8.55
N THR A 311 11.75 16.49 8.74
CA THR A 311 10.64 17.30 8.22
C THR A 311 10.70 17.49 6.70
N ILE A 312 11.87 17.32 6.09
CA ILE A 312 12.03 17.36 4.62
C ILE A 312 11.52 16.08 3.95
N GLY A 313 11.45 14.96 4.67
CA GLY A 313 10.96 13.68 4.16
C GLY A 313 9.66 13.79 3.34
N PRO A 314 8.58 14.36 3.89
CA PRO A 314 7.30 14.56 3.21
C PRO A 314 7.37 15.36 1.91
N LEU A 315 8.25 16.38 1.85
CA LEU A 315 8.41 17.22 0.66
C LEU A 315 8.86 16.40 -0.55
N ILE A 316 9.69 15.38 -0.31
CA ILE A 316 10.26 14.54 -1.36
C ILE A 316 9.43 13.27 -1.56
N GLU A 317 9.04 12.60 -0.48
CA GLU A 317 8.37 11.30 -0.53
C GLU A 317 7.04 11.36 -1.27
N VAL A 318 6.17 12.32 -0.93
CA VAL A 318 4.83 12.41 -1.50
C VAL A 318 4.83 12.58 -3.03
N PRO A 319 5.55 13.56 -3.63
CA PRO A 319 5.58 13.68 -5.09
C PRO A 319 6.27 12.50 -5.77
N MET A 320 7.33 11.94 -5.15
CA MET A 320 8.04 10.80 -5.69
C MET A 320 7.17 9.54 -5.75
N LEU A 321 6.52 9.19 -4.63
CA LEU A 321 5.64 8.01 -4.58
C LEU A 321 4.41 8.20 -5.47
N MET A 322 3.85 9.41 -5.56
CA MET A 322 2.76 9.68 -6.50
C MET A 322 3.19 9.46 -7.95
N THR A 323 4.40 9.88 -8.32
CA THR A 323 4.97 9.63 -9.65
C THR A 323 5.12 8.12 -9.90
N LEU A 324 5.58 7.36 -8.91
CA LEU A 324 5.70 5.91 -8.99
C LEU A 324 4.34 5.19 -9.08
N VAL A 325 3.29 5.74 -8.45
CA VAL A 325 1.90 5.26 -8.63
C VAL A 325 1.46 5.40 -10.07
N TYR A 326 1.67 6.56 -10.69
CA TYR A 326 1.34 6.76 -12.11
C TYR A 326 2.15 5.83 -13.02
N PHE A 327 3.45 5.64 -12.71
CA PHE A 327 4.30 4.68 -13.41
C PHE A 327 3.72 3.26 -13.32
N MET A 328 3.38 2.77 -12.12
CA MET A 328 2.83 1.42 -11.94
C MET A 328 1.54 1.19 -12.73
N LYS A 329 0.65 2.19 -12.74
CA LYS A 329 -0.59 2.12 -13.51
C LYS A 329 -0.33 2.02 -15.01
N ALA A 330 0.64 2.78 -15.53
CA ALA A 330 1.06 2.68 -16.93
C ALA A 330 1.74 1.33 -17.22
N PHE A 331 2.50 0.81 -16.26
CA PHE A 331 3.24 -0.44 -16.39
C PHE A 331 2.38 -1.70 -16.23
N LYS A 332 1.18 -1.57 -15.64
CA LYS A 332 0.25 -2.68 -15.37
C LYS A 332 0.03 -3.59 -16.59
N LYS A 333 -0.21 -3.02 -17.77
CA LYS A 333 -0.47 -3.79 -19.00
C LYS A 333 0.73 -4.68 -19.39
N ARG A 334 1.95 -4.16 -19.26
CA ARG A 334 3.18 -4.93 -19.55
C ARG A 334 3.44 -5.99 -18.47
N PHE A 335 3.12 -5.66 -17.22
CA PHE A 335 3.27 -6.59 -16.09
C PHE A 335 2.34 -7.81 -16.24
N GLU A 336 1.10 -7.60 -16.65
CA GLU A 336 0.09 -8.67 -16.78
C GLU A 336 0.29 -9.59 -18.00
N GLN A 337 1.04 -9.16 -19.03
CA GLN A 337 1.31 -9.97 -20.23
C GLN A 337 2.12 -11.25 -19.97
N ASN A 338 2.78 -11.35 -18.82
CA ASN A 338 3.66 -12.47 -18.42
C ASN A 338 3.02 -13.47 -17.44
N ARG A 339 1.75 -13.32 -17.07
CA ARG A 339 1.04 -14.29 -16.19
C ARG A 339 0.46 -15.46 -16.99
N LYS A 340 0.38 -16.62 -16.34
CA LYS A 340 -0.45 -17.74 -16.84
C LYS A 340 -1.92 -17.33 -16.74
N LYS A 341 -2.70 -17.70 -17.74
CA LYS A 341 -4.10 -17.31 -17.84
C LYS A 341 -5.00 -18.52 -17.63
N VAL A 342 -6.10 -18.30 -16.93
CA VAL A 342 -7.29 -19.16 -17.02
C VAL A 342 -8.27 -18.44 -17.92
N ILE A 343 -8.42 -18.95 -19.13
CA ILE A 343 -9.25 -18.35 -20.16
C ILE A 343 -10.63 -19.01 -20.08
N PHE A 344 -11.64 -18.23 -19.70
CA PHE A 344 -13.04 -18.66 -19.71
C PHE A 344 -13.65 -18.31 -21.06
N ALA A 345 -13.98 -19.33 -21.86
CA ALA A 345 -14.47 -19.20 -23.21
C ALA A 345 -15.94 -19.62 -23.30
N CYS A 346 -16.81 -18.73 -23.78
CA CYS A 346 -18.16 -19.08 -24.24
C CYS A 346 -18.41 -18.45 -25.62
N VAL A 347 -19.51 -18.79 -26.29
CA VAL A 347 -19.73 -18.34 -27.69
C VAL A 347 -19.65 -16.81 -27.82
N HIS A 348 -20.45 -16.07 -27.05
CA HIS A 348 -20.60 -14.62 -27.22
C HIS A 348 -19.78 -13.74 -26.28
N ASN A 349 -19.05 -14.31 -25.33
CA ASN A 349 -18.35 -13.56 -24.28
C ASN A 349 -19.21 -12.51 -23.53
N ALA A 350 -20.52 -12.74 -23.43
CA ALA A 350 -21.48 -11.77 -22.90
C ALA A 350 -22.19 -12.24 -21.61
N GLY A 351 -21.90 -13.47 -21.15
CA GLY A 351 -22.62 -14.12 -20.05
C GLY A 351 -21.73 -15.02 -19.20
N ARG A 352 -21.83 -16.35 -19.42
CA ARG A 352 -21.14 -17.41 -18.64
C ARG A 352 -19.65 -17.11 -18.41
N SER A 353 -18.91 -16.81 -19.48
CA SER A 353 -17.47 -16.50 -19.39
C SER A 353 -17.15 -15.23 -18.59
N GLN A 354 -18.02 -14.21 -18.64
CA GLN A 354 -17.84 -12.97 -17.89
C GLN A 354 -18.04 -13.25 -16.39
N MET A 355 -19.13 -13.93 -16.03
CA MET A 355 -19.39 -14.36 -14.65
C MET A 355 -18.24 -15.19 -14.08
N ALA A 356 -17.81 -16.21 -14.82
CA ALA A 356 -16.73 -17.10 -14.39
C ALA A 356 -15.40 -16.35 -14.19
N CYS A 357 -15.05 -15.46 -15.13
CA CYS A 357 -13.83 -14.66 -15.04
C CYS A 357 -13.83 -13.73 -13.83
N GLU A 358 -14.94 -13.02 -13.56
CA GLU A 358 -15.02 -12.12 -12.41
C GLU A 358 -15.01 -12.89 -11.09
N PHE A 359 -15.76 -14.00 -10.99
CA PHE A 359 -15.70 -14.84 -9.79
C PHE A 359 -14.33 -15.46 -9.60
N PHE A 360 -13.65 -15.88 -10.66
CA PHE A 360 -12.28 -16.38 -10.56
C PHE A 360 -11.38 -15.29 -10.00
N ASN A 361 -11.38 -14.10 -10.60
CA ASN A 361 -10.52 -13.00 -10.14
C ASN A 361 -10.88 -12.49 -8.74
N LEU A 362 -12.13 -12.67 -8.29
CA LEU A 362 -12.59 -12.32 -6.94
C LEU A 362 -12.14 -13.34 -5.88
N HIS A 363 -12.30 -14.64 -6.17
CA HIS A 363 -12.08 -15.72 -5.19
C HIS A 363 -10.67 -16.31 -5.26
N ASN A 364 -9.96 -16.15 -6.38
CA ASN A 364 -8.63 -16.70 -6.57
C ASN A 364 -7.61 -15.96 -5.68
N GLN A 365 -7.10 -16.69 -4.68
CA GLN A 365 -5.99 -16.23 -3.83
C GLN A 365 -4.62 -16.64 -4.38
N ASN A 366 -4.59 -17.48 -5.42
CA ASN A 366 -3.39 -17.90 -6.09
C ASN A 366 -2.95 -16.88 -7.13
N PHE A 367 -1.79 -16.33 -6.82
CA PHE A 367 -1.17 -15.21 -7.48
C PHE A 367 -0.55 -15.54 -8.85
N GLU A 368 -0.42 -16.83 -9.19
CA GLU A 368 0.19 -17.27 -10.45
C GLU A 368 -0.74 -17.10 -11.66
N TYR A 369 -2.06 -17.25 -11.48
CA TYR A 369 -3.05 -17.25 -12.55
C TYR A 369 -3.90 -15.98 -12.57
N ILE A 370 -4.30 -15.54 -13.77
CA ILE A 370 -5.32 -14.50 -13.99
C ILE A 370 -6.47 -15.03 -14.85
N GLY A 371 -7.69 -14.74 -14.44
CA GLY A 371 -8.88 -15.02 -15.24
C GLY A 371 -9.02 -14.03 -16.38
N ILE A 372 -9.24 -14.53 -17.59
CA ILE A 372 -9.60 -13.74 -18.77
C ILE A 372 -10.84 -14.36 -19.39
N SER A 373 -11.83 -13.55 -19.75
CA SER A 373 -13.00 -14.01 -20.49
C SER A 373 -12.81 -13.78 -21.99
N ALA A 374 -13.23 -14.72 -22.84
CA ALA A 374 -13.20 -14.56 -24.30
C ALA A 374 -14.36 -15.30 -24.96
N GLY A 375 -14.57 -15.08 -26.26
CA GLY A 375 -15.57 -15.83 -27.02
C GLY A 375 -15.26 -16.01 -28.49
N THR A 376 -15.82 -17.07 -29.07
CA THR A 376 -15.60 -17.44 -30.46
C THR A 376 -16.30 -16.47 -31.42
N GLU A 377 -17.48 -16.00 -31.04
CA GLU A 377 -18.32 -15.03 -31.76
C GLU A 377 -18.81 -13.91 -30.80
N PRO A 378 -17.93 -13.00 -30.36
CA PRO A 378 -18.25 -12.01 -29.33
C PRO A 378 -19.43 -11.12 -29.70
N ALA A 379 -20.31 -10.85 -28.73
CA ALA A 379 -21.37 -9.84 -28.88
C ALA A 379 -20.82 -8.41 -28.77
N ASP A 380 -21.64 -7.42 -29.15
CA ASP A 380 -21.24 -6.00 -29.04
C ASP A 380 -21.14 -5.51 -27.59
N HIS A 381 -21.93 -6.09 -26.69
CA HIS A 381 -21.98 -5.70 -25.29
C HIS A 381 -22.30 -6.91 -24.39
N VAL A 382 -21.93 -6.79 -23.12
CA VAL A 382 -22.34 -7.74 -22.08
C VAL A 382 -23.86 -7.72 -21.92
N HIS A 383 -24.46 -8.89 -21.73
CA HIS A 383 -25.90 -9.01 -21.58
C HIS A 383 -26.40 -8.25 -20.34
N PRO A 384 -27.36 -7.32 -20.45
CA PRO A 384 -27.79 -6.46 -19.34
C PRO A 384 -28.24 -7.23 -18.09
N ILE A 385 -29.05 -8.29 -18.28
CA ILE A 385 -29.54 -9.14 -17.18
C ILE A 385 -28.38 -9.81 -16.41
N VAL A 386 -27.29 -10.17 -17.10
CA VAL A 386 -26.10 -10.75 -16.45
C VAL A 386 -25.36 -9.68 -15.66
N ALA A 387 -25.23 -8.48 -16.22
CA ALA A 387 -24.60 -7.36 -15.53
C ALA A 387 -25.39 -6.96 -14.26
N ASP A 388 -26.72 -6.95 -14.33
CA ASP A 388 -27.58 -6.67 -13.17
C ASP A 388 -27.46 -7.78 -12.10
N ALA A 389 -27.44 -9.06 -12.51
CA ALA A 389 -27.25 -10.18 -11.60
C ALA A 389 -25.88 -10.16 -10.87
N LEU A 390 -24.81 -9.70 -11.54
CA LEU A 390 -23.49 -9.55 -10.92
C LEU A 390 -23.40 -8.30 -10.04
N LEU A 391 -24.11 -7.23 -10.39
CA LEU A 391 -24.14 -6.00 -9.59
C LEU A 391 -24.71 -6.26 -8.20
N GLU A 392 -25.66 -7.19 -8.05
CA GLU A 392 -26.17 -7.66 -6.74
C GLU A 392 -25.06 -8.25 -5.85
N LYS A 393 -23.99 -8.79 -6.44
CA LYS A 393 -22.79 -9.31 -5.75
C LYS A 393 -21.69 -8.24 -5.61
N GLY A 394 -21.96 -6.99 -6.02
CA GLY A 394 -21.01 -5.87 -6.00
C GLY A 394 -20.04 -5.83 -7.17
N ILE A 395 -20.30 -6.57 -8.26
CA ILE A 395 -19.44 -6.66 -9.43
C ILE A 395 -20.11 -5.94 -10.61
N ASP A 396 -19.55 -4.81 -11.06
CA ASP A 396 -20.07 -4.08 -12.22
C ASP A 396 -19.30 -4.44 -13.50
N ILE A 397 -19.97 -5.14 -14.42
CA ILE A 397 -19.43 -5.52 -15.72
C ILE A 397 -20.08 -4.79 -16.91
N LYS A 398 -20.91 -3.76 -16.67
CA LYS A 398 -21.63 -3.04 -17.76
C LYS A 398 -20.69 -2.41 -18.78
N ARG A 399 -19.45 -2.13 -18.37
CA ARG A 399 -18.41 -1.51 -19.21
C ARG A 399 -17.42 -2.52 -19.80
N ASN A 400 -17.58 -3.81 -19.50
CA ASN A 400 -16.72 -4.83 -20.08
C ASN A 400 -17.04 -4.94 -21.58
N VAL A 401 -15.99 -5.06 -22.39
CA VAL A 401 -16.11 -5.21 -23.84
C VAL A 401 -15.88 -6.68 -24.16
N PRO A 402 -16.88 -7.40 -24.73
CA PRO A 402 -16.67 -8.77 -25.17
C PRO A 402 -15.52 -8.85 -26.17
N GLN A 403 -14.62 -9.82 -25.99
CA GLN A 403 -13.41 -9.97 -26.79
C GLN A 403 -13.32 -11.33 -27.49
N LYS A 404 -12.69 -11.34 -28.66
CA LYS A 404 -12.53 -12.54 -29.48
C LYS A 404 -11.45 -13.47 -28.92
N LEU A 405 -11.78 -14.76 -28.88
CA LEU A 405 -10.85 -15.83 -28.57
C LEU A 405 -9.94 -16.06 -29.78
N THR A 406 -8.78 -15.39 -29.79
CA THR A 406 -7.76 -15.56 -30.83
C THR A 406 -6.69 -16.55 -30.40
N LYS A 407 -5.98 -17.14 -31.37
CA LYS A 407 -4.83 -18.02 -31.10
C LYS A 407 -3.71 -17.31 -30.33
N GLU A 408 -3.57 -15.99 -30.52
CA GLU A 408 -2.58 -15.16 -29.81
C GLU A 408 -2.96 -14.88 -28.35
N LEU A 409 -4.25 -15.00 -28.00
CA LEU A 409 -4.73 -14.79 -26.64
C LEU A 409 -4.29 -15.93 -25.71
N VAL A 410 -4.20 -17.14 -26.26
CA VAL A 410 -3.87 -18.38 -25.56
C VAL A 410 -2.39 -18.73 -25.76
N LYS A 411 -1.64 -18.92 -24.67
CA LYS A 411 -0.23 -19.33 -24.72
C LYS A 411 -0.05 -20.74 -24.16
N PRO A 412 0.99 -21.50 -24.57
CA PRO A 412 1.33 -22.76 -23.94
C PRO A 412 1.53 -22.60 -22.42
N GLY A 413 0.87 -23.45 -21.62
CA GLY A 413 0.85 -23.37 -20.16
C GLY A 413 -0.31 -22.55 -19.56
N ASP A 414 -1.19 -21.98 -20.39
CA ASP A 414 -2.49 -21.46 -19.96
C ASP A 414 -3.51 -22.60 -19.79
N ILE A 415 -4.62 -22.30 -19.09
CA ILE A 415 -5.78 -23.19 -18.94
C ILE A 415 -6.94 -22.58 -19.72
N LEU A 416 -7.62 -23.36 -20.55
CA LEU A 416 -8.79 -22.95 -21.30
C LEU A 416 -10.03 -23.67 -20.75
N VAL A 417 -10.90 -22.94 -20.06
CA VAL A 417 -12.19 -23.42 -19.57
C VAL A 417 -13.27 -23.05 -20.59
N THR A 418 -13.83 -24.05 -21.25
CA THR A 418 -14.84 -23.90 -22.28
C THR A 418 -16.24 -24.08 -21.70
N MET A 419 -17.20 -23.27 -22.17
CA MET A 419 -18.59 -23.22 -21.69
C MET A 419 -19.52 -23.14 -22.90
N GLY A 420 -19.68 -24.28 -23.59
CA GLY A 420 -20.57 -24.40 -24.75
C GLY A 420 -20.01 -23.91 -26.09
N CYS A 421 -18.68 -23.73 -26.25
CA CYS A 421 -18.08 -23.44 -27.57
C CYS A 421 -17.80 -24.69 -28.44
N GLY A 422 -17.85 -25.90 -27.87
CA GLY A 422 -17.59 -27.14 -28.61
C GLY A 422 -16.25 -27.13 -29.37
N GLU A 423 -16.24 -27.62 -30.61
CA GLU A 423 -15.05 -27.71 -31.47
C GLU A 423 -14.60 -26.37 -32.09
N THR A 424 -15.37 -25.29 -31.94
CA THR A 424 -15.01 -23.98 -32.50
C THR A 424 -13.90 -23.26 -31.71
N CYS A 425 -13.52 -23.79 -30.56
CA CYS A 425 -12.45 -23.26 -29.73
C CYS A 425 -11.07 -23.62 -30.34
N PRO A 426 -10.12 -22.66 -30.46
CA PRO A 426 -8.86 -22.87 -31.16
C PRO A 426 -7.97 -23.89 -30.44
N TYR A 427 -7.49 -24.89 -31.18
CA TYR A 427 -6.49 -25.83 -30.67
C TYR A 427 -5.12 -25.14 -30.54
N VAL A 428 -4.56 -25.17 -29.33
CA VAL A 428 -3.22 -24.65 -29.01
C VAL A 428 -2.44 -25.72 -28.24
N PRO A 429 -1.32 -26.24 -28.78
CA PRO A 429 -0.53 -27.27 -28.12
C PRO A 429 -0.03 -26.82 -26.73
N GLY A 430 -0.13 -27.70 -25.73
CA GLY A 430 0.35 -27.44 -24.37
C GLY A 430 -0.59 -26.60 -23.48
N VAL A 431 -1.86 -26.47 -23.86
CA VAL A 431 -2.93 -25.82 -23.09
C VAL A 431 -3.83 -26.87 -22.49
N LEU A 432 -4.11 -26.78 -21.19
CA LEU A 432 -5.07 -27.66 -20.52
C LEU A 432 -6.49 -27.18 -20.85
N ILE A 433 -7.29 -28.01 -21.51
CA ILE A 433 -8.68 -27.69 -21.85
C ILE A 433 -9.62 -28.38 -20.88
N ILE A 434 -10.51 -27.62 -20.25
CA ILE A 434 -11.55 -28.09 -19.34
C ILE A 434 -12.89 -27.69 -19.92
N ASN A 435 -13.86 -28.60 -19.95
CA ASN A 435 -15.20 -28.31 -20.45
C ASN A 435 -16.20 -28.27 -19.30
N TRP A 436 -16.92 -27.17 -19.17
CA TRP A 436 -18.01 -27.01 -18.23
C TRP A 436 -19.33 -26.96 -18.98
N ASP A 437 -20.18 -27.92 -18.65
CA ASP A 437 -21.58 -27.85 -19.04
C ASP A 437 -22.30 -26.86 -18.11
N LEU A 438 -22.84 -25.79 -18.72
CA LEU A 438 -23.46 -24.67 -18.05
C LEU A 438 -24.62 -24.16 -18.89
N GLU A 439 -25.77 -23.99 -18.26
CA GLU A 439 -26.96 -23.41 -18.86
C GLU A 439 -26.71 -22.00 -19.38
N ASP A 440 -27.25 -21.69 -20.56
CA ASP A 440 -27.09 -20.36 -21.16
C ASP A 440 -28.05 -19.35 -20.50
N PRO A 441 -27.55 -18.24 -19.94
CA PRO A 441 -28.39 -17.20 -19.35
C PRO A 441 -29.15 -16.37 -20.40
N LYS A 442 -28.85 -16.50 -21.70
CA LYS A 442 -29.52 -15.76 -22.76
C LYS A 442 -31.02 -16.06 -22.78
N ASN A 443 -31.84 -15.01 -22.87
CA ASN A 443 -33.31 -15.07 -22.89
C ASN A 443 -33.96 -15.70 -21.62
N GLN A 444 -33.21 -15.89 -20.54
CA GLN A 444 -33.74 -16.38 -19.27
C GLN A 444 -34.22 -15.20 -18.39
N PRO A 445 -35.23 -15.40 -17.52
CA PRO A 445 -35.62 -14.41 -16.53
C PRO A 445 -34.51 -14.22 -15.48
N ILE A 446 -34.48 -13.04 -14.84
CA ILE A 446 -33.42 -12.68 -13.88
C ILE A 446 -33.31 -13.69 -12.73
N GLU A 447 -34.42 -14.28 -12.29
CA GLU A 447 -34.46 -15.33 -11.26
C GLU A 447 -33.65 -16.56 -11.67
N ARG A 448 -33.76 -17.00 -12.93
CA ARG A 448 -32.98 -18.13 -13.44
C ARG A 448 -31.52 -17.75 -13.64
N VAL A 449 -31.25 -16.53 -14.10
CA VAL A 449 -29.88 -16.02 -14.25
C VAL A 449 -29.16 -15.94 -12.90
N ARG A 450 -29.85 -15.61 -11.80
CA ARG A 450 -29.28 -15.66 -10.43
C ARG A 450 -28.83 -17.06 -10.04
N ILE A 451 -29.63 -18.09 -10.36
CA ILE A 451 -29.27 -19.49 -10.11
C ILE A 451 -28.01 -19.86 -10.91
N ILE A 452 -28.00 -19.56 -12.21
CA ILE A 452 -26.84 -19.81 -13.08
C ILE A 452 -25.59 -19.09 -12.55
N ARG A 453 -25.71 -17.83 -12.11
CA ARG A 453 -24.64 -17.05 -11.51
C ARG A 453 -24.06 -17.75 -10.28
N ASP A 454 -24.92 -18.20 -9.36
CA ASP A 454 -24.51 -18.82 -8.12
C ASP A 454 -23.89 -20.21 -8.35
N ASP A 455 -24.38 -20.97 -9.35
CA ASP A 455 -23.78 -22.23 -9.78
C ASP A 455 -22.38 -22.04 -10.39
N ILE A 456 -22.20 -21.00 -11.20
CA ILE A 456 -20.88 -20.63 -11.73
C ILE A 456 -19.94 -20.25 -10.58
N GLU A 457 -20.40 -19.46 -9.61
CA GLU A 457 -19.61 -19.07 -8.44
C GLU A 457 -19.16 -20.30 -7.65
N ALA A 458 -20.05 -21.28 -7.45
CA ALA A 458 -19.73 -22.54 -6.76
C ALA A 458 -18.68 -23.36 -7.52
N LYS A 459 -18.87 -23.58 -8.84
CA LYS A 459 -17.90 -24.28 -9.69
C LYS A 459 -16.53 -23.60 -9.68
N ILE A 460 -16.48 -22.27 -9.67
CA ILE A 460 -15.22 -21.53 -9.58
C ILE A 460 -14.52 -21.76 -8.24
N LYS A 461 -15.25 -21.75 -7.13
CA LYS A 461 -14.67 -22.03 -5.82
C LYS A 461 -14.11 -23.45 -5.75
N ASP A 462 -14.79 -24.43 -6.33
CA ASP A 462 -14.32 -25.81 -6.38
C ASP A 462 -13.11 -25.96 -7.32
N PHE A 463 -13.14 -25.27 -8.47
CA PHE A 463 -12.02 -25.21 -9.40
C PHE A 463 -10.76 -24.64 -8.75
N ILE A 464 -10.88 -23.54 -7.99
CA ILE A 464 -9.76 -22.95 -7.24
C ILE A 464 -9.29 -23.90 -6.12
N LYS A 465 -10.19 -24.59 -5.41
CA LYS A 465 -9.78 -25.56 -4.37
C LYS A 465 -9.03 -26.76 -4.95
N SER A 466 -9.36 -27.17 -6.17
CA SER A 466 -8.68 -28.26 -6.87
C SER A 466 -7.26 -27.92 -7.34
N GLU A 467 -6.76 -26.71 -7.05
CA GLU A 467 -5.45 -26.19 -7.45
C GLU A 467 -4.22 -27.03 -7.11
N VAL A 468 -4.35 -28.06 -6.26
CA VAL A 468 -3.24 -28.95 -5.88
C VAL A 468 -2.71 -29.76 -7.08
N ASP A 469 -3.48 -29.91 -8.17
CA ASP A 469 -3.17 -30.87 -9.24
C ASP A 469 -2.66 -30.24 -10.57
N PHE A 470 -2.59 -28.91 -10.68
CA PHE A 470 -2.17 -28.23 -11.93
C PHE A 470 -0.66 -28.25 -12.18
N THR A 471 0.15 -28.61 -11.19
CA THR A 471 1.61 -28.71 -11.29
C THR A 471 2.12 -30.13 -11.59
N GLU A 472 1.33 -31.17 -11.36
CA GLU A 472 1.78 -32.58 -11.48
C GLU A 472 1.43 -33.25 -12.81
N LYS A 473 0.51 -32.70 -13.61
CA LYS A 473 0.13 -33.26 -14.92
C LYS A 473 0.91 -32.66 -16.10
N LYS A 474 2.24 -32.57 -15.98
CA LYS A 474 3.13 -32.18 -17.08
C LYS A 474 3.80 -33.38 -17.73
#